data_AF-A0A9D1N376-F1
#
_entry.id   AF-A0A9D1N376-F1
#
_cell.length_a   1.000
_cell.length_b   1.000
_cell.length_c   1.000
_cell.angle_alpha   90.00
_cell.angle_beta   90.00
_cell.angle_gamma   90.00
#
_symmetry.space_group_name_H-M   'P 1'
#
loop_
_entity.id
_entity.type
_entity.pdbx_description
1 polymer ?
#
loop_
_entity_poly.entity_id
_entity_poly.type
_entity_poly.pdbx_seq_one_letter_code
_entity_poly.pdbx_strand_id
1 'polypeptide(L)'
;TGAPARRGPERAAGPRGHISRLSAVRGKGSTSRMLAMPVNLTVSGQLYGEAYAMAFGDIYTFGPTFRAERSFTARHAAEFWMIEPEMAFCDLTGYLDTAEAMVKYLIRAVRERCPDEMAFFARFVDKGLLERLDNVERSEFARITYTEAVSLLERADVSFQYPVAWGADLQTEHERYLTEQAFGRPVFVTDYPKDIKAFYMRLNDDGKTVAAADLLVPGVGEIIGGSQREERFDLLEKRIAELGLDREQYGWYLDLRRYGGVPHAGYGLGFERMVMYVTGMANIRDVLPFPRTAESLEM
;
A
#
# COMPACT_ATOMS: atom_id res chain seq x y z
N THR A 1 -13.47 -18.98 44.31
CA THR A 1 -12.14 -18.79 43.69
C THR A 1 -12.20 -19.26 42.26
N GLY A 2 -11.88 -18.40 41.29
CA GLY A 2 -11.83 -18.77 39.86
C GLY A 2 -12.42 -17.72 38.93
N ALA A 3 -11.70 -16.63 38.70
CA ALA A 3 -12.00 -15.68 37.62
C ALA A 3 -11.54 -16.27 36.28
N PRO A 4 -12.25 -16.04 35.16
CA PRO A 4 -11.76 -16.45 33.85
C PRO A 4 -10.67 -15.48 33.37
N ALA A 5 -9.56 -16.05 32.92
CA ALA A 5 -8.38 -15.33 32.45
C ALA A 5 -8.71 -14.47 31.21
N ARG A 6 -8.39 -13.17 31.29
CA ARG A 6 -8.37 -12.27 30.12
C ARG A 6 -7.25 -12.74 29.18
N ARG A 7 -7.60 -13.17 27.97
CA ARG A 7 -6.62 -13.33 26.87
C ARG A 7 -6.24 -11.94 26.37
N GLY A 8 -4.94 -11.65 26.34
CA GLY A 8 -4.40 -10.41 25.77
C GLY A 8 -4.57 -10.34 24.25
N PRO A 9 -4.34 -9.16 23.65
CA PRO A 9 -4.52 -8.94 22.22
C PRO A 9 -3.51 -9.78 21.41
N GLU A 10 -4.02 -10.58 20.49
CA GLU A 10 -3.24 -11.31 19.49
C GLU A 10 -2.61 -10.30 18.51
N ARG A 11 -1.31 -10.49 18.24
CA ARG A 11 -0.48 -9.64 17.38
C ARG A 11 -1.07 -9.55 15.96
N ALA A 12 -1.46 -8.34 15.54
CA ALA A 12 -1.79 -8.01 14.17
C ALA A 12 -0.65 -7.20 13.54
N ALA A 13 0.30 -7.88 12.90
CA ALA A 13 1.23 -7.33 11.90
C ALA A 13 2.06 -8.50 11.35
N GLY A 14 1.53 -9.20 10.35
CA GLY A 14 2.34 -10.08 9.51
C GLY A 14 2.98 -9.27 8.38
N PRO A 15 4.18 -9.61 7.91
CA PRO A 15 4.83 -8.90 6.80
C PRO A 15 3.92 -8.90 5.56
N ARG A 16 3.75 -7.72 4.94
CA ARG A 16 3.03 -7.55 3.66
C ARG A 16 3.75 -8.40 2.60
N GLY A 17 3.22 -9.59 2.33
CA GLY A 17 3.84 -10.60 1.46
C GLY A 17 3.53 -12.06 1.83
N HIS A 18 2.97 -12.32 3.01
CA HIS A 18 2.57 -13.68 3.37
C HIS A 18 1.27 -14.11 2.69
N ILE A 19 1.35 -15.11 1.80
CA ILE A 19 0.18 -15.82 1.26
C ILE A 19 -0.48 -16.59 2.41
N SER A 20 -1.53 -16.02 3.01
CA SER A 20 -2.37 -16.72 3.98
C SER A 20 -3.17 -17.82 3.27
N ARG A 21 -2.80 -19.09 3.51
CA ARG A 21 -3.55 -20.25 3.02
C ARG A 21 -4.84 -20.41 3.80
N LEU A 22 -5.98 -20.31 3.12
CA LEU A 22 -7.26 -20.79 3.66
C LEU A 22 -7.26 -22.31 3.69
N SER A 23 -7.48 -22.91 4.85
CA SER A 23 -7.73 -24.35 4.98
C SER A 23 -9.07 -24.68 4.33
N ALA A 24 -9.05 -25.48 3.28
CA ALA A 24 -10.24 -25.89 2.54
C ALA A 24 -11.26 -26.58 3.45
N VAL A 25 -12.50 -26.08 3.45
CA VAL A 25 -13.65 -26.79 4.03
C VAL A 25 -13.90 -28.04 3.19
N ARG A 26 -13.66 -29.23 3.76
CA ARG A 26 -13.94 -30.50 3.09
C ARG A 26 -15.44 -30.75 3.05
N GLY A 27 -16.08 -30.31 1.97
CA GLY A 27 -17.42 -30.78 1.60
C GLY A 27 -17.37 -32.25 1.16
N LYS A 28 -18.35 -33.06 1.59
CA LYS A 28 -18.54 -34.43 1.12
C LYS A 28 -19.11 -34.41 -0.30
N GLY A 29 -18.22 -34.36 -1.29
CA GLY A 29 -18.55 -34.48 -2.71
C GLY A 29 -17.26 -34.72 -3.50
N SER A 30 -17.31 -35.50 -4.58
CA SER A 30 -16.15 -35.80 -5.43
C SER A 30 -15.45 -34.49 -5.87
N THR A 31 -14.30 -34.18 -5.26
CA THR A 31 -13.53 -32.99 -5.59
C THR A 31 -12.65 -33.25 -6.81
N SER A 32 -13.25 -33.29 -8.00
CA SER A 32 -12.47 -32.99 -9.20
C SER A 32 -12.11 -31.51 -9.13
N ARG A 33 -10.83 -31.19 -8.95
CA ARG A 33 -10.37 -29.79 -8.94
C ARG A 33 -10.47 -29.25 -10.37
N MET A 34 -10.98 -28.03 -10.53
CA MET A 34 -11.05 -27.36 -11.84
C MET A 34 -9.64 -27.12 -12.43
N LEU A 35 -8.64 -26.89 -11.58
CA LEU A 35 -7.24 -26.71 -11.97
C LEU A 35 -6.34 -27.79 -11.35
N ALA A 36 -5.25 -28.10 -12.04
CA ALA A 36 -4.31 -29.16 -11.65
C ALA A 36 -3.63 -28.92 -10.29
N MET A 37 -3.58 -27.66 -9.83
CA MET A 37 -2.95 -27.26 -8.58
C MET A 37 -3.86 -26.30 -7.79
N PRO A 38 -3.66 -26.17 -6.46
CA PRO A 38 -4.32 -25.12 -5.68
C PRO A 38 -3.99 -23.74 -6.23
N VAL A 39 -5.00 -22.88 -6.35
CA VAL A 39 -4.85 -21.47 -6.75
C VAL A 39 -5.45 -20.57 -5.69
N ASN A 40 -4.92 -19.34 -5.59
CA ASN A 40 -5.40 -18.30 -4.68
C ASN A 40 -5.80 -17.07 -5.49
N LEU A 41 -6.65 -16.24 -4.89
CA LEU A 41 -6.90 -14.89 -5.39
C LEU A 41 -5.69 -14.00 -5.14
N THR A 42 -5.37 -13.12 -6.09
CA THR A 42 -4.16 -12.30 -6.00
C THR A 42 -4.33 -11.15 -5.00
N VAL A 43 -3.25 -10.81 -4.31
CA VAL A 43 -3.15 -9.63 -3.43
C VAL A 43 -2.67 -8.39 -4.19
N SER A 44 -2.11 -8.57 -5.39
CA SER A 44 -1.52 -7.53 -6.25
C SER A 44 -1.19 -8.10 -7.63
N GLY A 45 -1.29 -7.28 -8.68
CA GLY A 45 -0.83 -7.60 -10.03
C GLY A 45 0.66 -7.32 -10.27
N GLN A 46 1.36 -6.71 -9.29
CA GLN A 46 2.68 -6.10 -9.47
C GLN A 46 3.71 -7.00 -10.17
N LEU A 47 3.92 -8.24 -9.69
CA LEU A 47 4.98 -9.10 -10.24
C LEU A 47 4.76 -9.40 -11.74
N TYR A 48 3.49 -9.51 -12.15
CA TYR A 48 3.13 -9.66 -13.56
C TYR A 48 3.30 -8.33 -14.30
N GLY A 49 2.90 -7.22 -13.67
CA GLY A 49 3.11 -5.87 -14.18
C GLY A 49 4.58 -5.59 -14.54
N GLU A 50 5.53 -6.05 -13.73
CA GLU A 50 6.96 -5.94 -14.03
C GLU A 50 7.35 -6.67 -15.33
N ALA A 51 6.80 -7.87 -15.59
CA ALA A 51 7.04 -8.58 -16.85
C ALA A 51 6.48 -7.81 -18.06
N TYR A 52 5.32 -7.17 -17.91
CA TYR A 52 4.75 -6.31 -18.94
C TYR A 52 5.55 -5.01 -19.13
N ALA A 53 6.05 -4.39 -18.05
CA ALA A 53 6.91 -3.21 -18.12
C ALA A 53 8.20 -3.49 -18.90
N MET A 54 8.81 -4.67 -18.72
CA MET A 54 9.99 -5.08 -19.51
C MET A 54 9.69 -5.19 -21.01
N ALA A 55 8.42 -5.41 -21.40
CA ALA A 55 8.02 -5.54 -22.80
C ALA A 55 7.49 -4.24 -23.42
N PHE A 56 6.77 -3.42 -22.64
CA PHE A 56 5.99 -2.28 -23.12
C PHE A 56 6.47 -0.93 -22.58
N GLY A 57 7.43 -0.91 -21.66
CA GLY A 57 7.91 0.30 -20.99
C GLY A 57 7.01 0.66 -19.81
N ASP A 58 5.97 1.45 -20.07
CA ASP A 58 5.05 1.95 -19.05
C ASP A 58 3.71 1.23 -19.13
N ILE A 59 3.30 0.62 -18.02
CA ILE A 59 2.02 -0.09 -17.91
C ILE A 59 1.29 0.32 -16.63
N TYR A 60 0.00 0.01 -16.55
CA TYR A 60 -0.72 0.00 -15.30
C TYR A 60 -1.72 -1.15 -15.27
N THR A 61 -1.93 -1.73 -14.09
CA THR A 61 -3.08 -2.60 -13.84
C THR A 61 -4.22 -1.75 -13.27
N PHE A 62 -5.45 -2.19 -13.52
CA PHE A 62 -6.62 -1.75 -12.76
C PHE A 62 -7.51 -2.98 -12.58
N GLY A 63 -7.51 -3.54 -11.38
CA GLY A 63 -8.24 -4.78 -11.11
C GLY A 63 -8.56 -5.00 -9.63
N PRO A 64 -9.44 -5.98 -9.34
CA PRO A 64 -9.73 -6.38 -7.98
C PRO A 64 -8.54 -7.13 -7.38
N THR A 65 -8.28 -6.86 -6.10
CA THR A 65 -7.30 -7.56 -5.28
C THR A 65 -7.95 -7.98 -3.96
N PHE A 66 -7.40 -9.00 -3.34
CA PHE A 66 -8.05 -9.68 -2.23
C PHE A 66 -7.12 -9.81 -1.03
N ARG A 67 -7.63 -9.56 0.17
CA ARG A 67 -6.91 -9.77 1.44
C ARG A 67 -7.75 -10.64 2.36
N ALA A 68 -7.14 -11.70 2.87
CA ALA A 68 -7.79 -12.65 3.78
C ALA A 68 -7.48 -12.36 5.26
N GLU A 69 -7.12 -11.12 5.59
CA GLU A 69 -6.85 -10.70 6.97
C GLU A 69 -8.15 -10.51 7.76
N ARG A 70 -8.19 -10.97 9.02
CA ARG A 70 -9.32 -10.74 9.92
C ARG A 70 -9.25 -9.32 10.50
N SER A 71 -9.56 -8.33 9.68
CA SER A 71 -9.56 -6.90 10.03
C SER A 71 -10.96 -6.31 9.99
N PHE A 72 -11.37 -5.63 11.07
CA PHE A 72 -12.72 -5.05 11.24
C PHE A 72 -12.74 -3.52 11.21
N THR A 73 -11.67 -2.87 10.74
CA THR A 73 -11.58 -1.40 10.76
C THR A 73 -12.48 -0.74 9.70
N ALA A 74 -12.66 0.58 9.79
CA ALA A 74 -13.34 1.39 8.78
C ALA A 74 -12.55 1.55 7.46
N ARG A 75 -11.30 1.07 7.39
CA ARG A 75 -10.36 1.31 6.27
C ARG A 75 -9.91 0.04 5.54
N HIS A 76 -10.44 -1.13 5.93
CA HIS A 76 -10.06 -2.42 5.36
C HIS A 76 -11.28 -3.12 4.76
N ALA A 77 -11.11 -3.63 3.54
CA ALA A 77 -12.02 -4.51 2.85
C ALA A 77 -11.26 -5.78 2.41
N ALA A 78 -11.98 -6.90 2.33
CA ALA A 78 -11.42 -8.17 1.89
C ALA A 78 -11.28 -8.24 0.35
N GLU A 79 -12.07 -7.45 -0.35
CA GLU A 79 -12.03 -7.23 -1.81
C GLU A 79 -12.02 -5.71 -2.04
N PHE A 80 -11.08 -5.24 -2.84
CA PHE A 80 -10.91 -3.82 -3.16
C PHE A 80 -10.12 -3.69 -4.48
N TRP A 81 -10.19 -2.51 -5.11
CA TRP A 81 -9.56 -2.28 -6.39
C TRP A 81 -8.21 -1.57 -6.23
N MET A 82 -7.24 -2.03 -6.99
CA MET A 82 -5.90 -1.45 -7.04
C MET A 82 -5.63 -0.92 -8.44
N ILE A 83 -5.03 0.27 -8.50
CA ILE A 83 -4.39 0.80 -9.71
C ILE A 83 -2.89 0.68 -9.48
N GLU A 84 -2.19 -0.07 -10.33
CA GLU A 84 -0.77 -0.38 -10.11
C GLU A 84 0.08 -0.04 -11.33
N PRO A 85 0.59 1.19 -11.44
CA PRO A 85 1.55 1.56 -12.47
C PRO A 85 2.92 0.91 -12.24
N GLU A 86 3.56 0.48 -13.33
CA GLU A 86 4.94 -0.03 -13.35
C GLU A 86 5.66 0.56 -14.58
N MET A 87 6.84 1.15 -14.37
CA MET A 87 7.54 1.93 -15.38
C MET A 87 8.99 1.45 -15.52
N ALA A 88 9.37 1.01 -16.72
CA ALA A 88 10.75 0.69 -17.05
C ALA A 88 11.62 1.95 -17.11
N PHE A 89 12.91 1.84 -16.78
CA PHE A 89 13.86 2.96 -16.70
C PHE A 89 13.49 4.05 -15.69
N CYS A 90 12.64 3.72 -14.72
CA CYS A 90 12.18 4.61 -13.65
C CYS A 90 12.87 4.25 -12.34
N ASP A 91 13.36 5.25 -11.60
CA ASP A 91 13.90 5.09 -10.26
C ASP A 91 12.89 5.51 -9.19
N LEU A 92 13.30 5.52 -7.92
CA LEU A 92 12.44 5.97 -6.83
C LEU A 92 11.93 7.41 -7.05
N THR A 93 12.76 8.32 -7.55
CA THR A 93 12.37 9.72 -7.80
C THR A 93 11.27 9.80 -8.85
N GLY A 94 11.43 9.10 -9.96
CA GLY A 94 10.42 9.02 -11.02
C GLY A 94 9.10 8.42 -10.53
N TYR A 95 9.14 7.43 -9.62
CA TYR A 95 7.96 6.98 -8.90
C TYR A 95 7.31 8.14 -8.10
N LEU A 96 8.05 8.81 -7.20
CA LEU A 96 7.48 9.87 -6.37
C LEU A 96 6.81 10.97 -7.22
N ASP A 97 7.48 11.40 -8.28
CA ASP A 97 6.99 12.42 -9.21
C ASP A 97 5.68 11.99 -9.89
N THR A 98 5.63 10.74 -10.37
CA THR A 98 4.46 10.21 -11.08
C THR A 98 3.27 10.00 -10.13
N ALA A 99 3.52 9.52 -8.91
CA ALA A 99 2.49 9.35 -7.89
C ALA A 99 1.91 10.69 -7.42
N GLU A 100 2.75 11.70 -7.22
CA GLU A 100 2.33 13.07 -6.90
C GLU A 100 1.46 13.66 -8.03
N ALA A 101 1.92 13.55 -9.29
CA ALA A 101 1.19 14.02 -10.45
C ALA A 101 -0.18 13.33 -10.59
N MET A 102 -0.24 12.02 -10.37
CA MET A 102 -1.47 11.24 -10.44
C MET A 102 -2.50 11.72 -9.39
N VAL A 103 -2.10 11.88 -8.13
CA VAL A 103 -3.01 12.33 -7.06
C VAL A 103 -3.54 13.73 -7.35
N LYS A 104 -2.66 14.67 -7.72
CA LYS A 104 -3.06 16.04 -8.06
C LYS A 104 -4.02 16.07 -9.25
N TYR A 105 -3.73 15.27 -10.29
CA TYR A 105 -4.59 15.16 -11.46
C TYR A 105 -5.97 14.60 -11.11
N LEU A 106 -6.05 13.52 -10.32
CA LEU A 106 -7.32 12.93 -9.92
C LEU A 106 -8.19 13.93 -9.13
N ILE A 107 -7.60 14.66 -8.19
CA ILE A 107 -8.30 15.70 -7.42
C ILE A 107 -8.86 16.77 -8.36
N ARG A 108 -8.02 17.31 -9.24
CA ARG A 108 -8.45 18.33 -10.22
C ARG A 108 -9.57 17.81 -11.12
N ALA A 109 -9.40 16.63 -11.70
CA ALA A 109 -10.34 16.05 -12.63
C ALA A 109 -11.71 15.80 -11.98
N VAL A 110 -11.76 15.33 -10.73
CA VAL A 110 -13.03 15.14 -10.00
C VAL A 110 -13.70 16.49 -9.71
N ARG A 111 -12.94 17.51 -9.29
CA ARG A 111 -13.48 18.84 -9.02
C ARG A 111 -14.05 19.52 -10.26
N GLU A 112 -13.38 19.37 -11.40
CA GLU A 112 -13.84 19.94 -12.67
C GLU A 112 -15.06 19.21 -13.24
N ARG A 113 -15.12 17.89 -13.10
CA ARG A 113 -16.16 17.05 -13.72
C ARG A 113 -17.39 16.82 -12.85
N CYS A 114 -17.26 16.91 -11.53
CA CYS A 114 -18.32 16.61 -10.56
C CYS A 114 -18.55 17.77 -9.56
N PRO A 115 -18.74 19.03 -10.01
CA PRO A 115 -18.81 20.18 -9.11
C PRO A 115 -20.00 20.12 -8.14
N ASP A 116 -21.14 19.58 -8.58
CA ASP A 116 -22.35 19.47 -7.77
C ASP A 116 -22.19 18.43 -6.64
N GLU A 117 -21.62 17.27 -6.96
CA GLU A 117 -21.28 16.25 -5.96
C GLU A 117 -20.24 16.77 -4.97
N MET A 118 -19.21 17.48 -5.45
CA MET A 118 -18.20 18.08 -4.58
C MET A 118 -18.83 19.12 -3.63
N ALA A 119 -19.76 19.94 -4.11
CA ALA A 119 -20.50 20.87 -3.27
C ALA A 119 -21.39 20.14 -2.24
N PHE A 120 -22.00 19.02 -2.63
CA PHE A 120 -22.77 18.18 -1.72
C PHE A 120 -21.89 17.58 -0.61
N PHE A 121 -20.77 16.94 -0.95
CA PHE A 121 -19.85 16.35 0.02
C PHE A 121 -19.26 17.40 0.97
N ALA A 122 -18.85 18.56 0.44
CA ALA A 122 -18.35 19.68 1.25
C ALA A 122 -19.41 20.21 2.22
N ARG A 123 -20.69 20.16 1.85
CA ARG A 123 -21.79 20.65 2.67
C ARG A 123 -22.25 19.63 3.70
N PHE A 124 -22.30 18.34 3.38
CA PHE A 124 -23.01 17.35 4.20
C PHE A 124 -22.11 16.27 4.81
N VAL A 125 -20.93 16.02 4.25
CA VAL A 125 -20.03 14.96 4.72
C VAL A 125 -18.83 15.55 5.47
N ASP A 126 -18.09 16.45 4.83
CA ASP A 126 -16.89 17.03 5.43
C ASP A 126 -16.73 18.51 5.07
N LYS A 127 -16.87 19.38 6.08
CA LYS A 127 -16.80 20.84 5.94
C LYS A 127 -15.42 21.33 5.52
N GLY A 128 -14.36 20.59 5.82
CA GLY A 128 -12.98 20.91 5.45
C GLY A 128 -12.53 20.25 4.15
N LEU A 129 -13.42 19.55 3.43
CA LEU A 129 -13.06 18.76 2.26
C LEU A 129 -12.37 19.59 1.17
N LEU A 130 -13.01 20.68 0.73
CA LEU A 130 -12.48 21.49 -0.39
C LEU A 130 -11.15 22.14 -0.02
N GLU A 131 -11.02 22.63 1.21
CA GLU A 131 -9.77 23.21 1.71
C GLU A 131 -8.64 22.17 1.74
N ARG A 132 -8.94 20.95 2.22
CA ARG A 132 -7.98 19.85 2.22
C ARG A 132 -7.56 19.46 0.81
N LEU A 133 -8.50 19.34 -0.12
CA LEU A 133 -8.19 19.02 -1.52
C LEU A 133 -7.41 20.15 -2.21
N ASP A 134 -7.73 21.41 -1.94
CA ASP A 134 -6.96 22.57 -2.40
C ASP A 134 -5.53 22.55 -1.85
N ASN A 135 -5.36 22.17 -0.58
CA ASN A 135 -4.04 22.05 0.03
C ASN A 135 -3.19 20.98 -0.67
N VAL A 136 -3.75 19.81 -0.95
CA VAL A 136 -3.04 18.75 -1.68
C VAL A 136 -2.72 19.16 -3.11
N GLU A 137 -3.67 19.78 -3.81
CA GLU A 137 -3.45 20.18 -5.20
C GLU A 137 -2.32 21.23 -5.33
N ARG A 138 -2.26 22.19 -4.39
CA ARG A 138 -1.31 23.32 -4.43
C ARG A 138 0.03 23.05 -3.78
N SER A 139 0.10 22.11 -2.84
CA SER A 139 1.34 21.83 -2.11
C SER A 139 2.35 21.07 -2.97
N GLU A 140 3.62 21.42 -2.87
CA GLU A 140 4.70 20.46 -3.18
C GLU A 140 4.76 19.43 -2.05
N PHE A 141 4.79 18.15 -2.37
CA PHE A 141 4.78 17.11 -1.35
C PHE A 141 6.14 17.06 -0.66
N ALA A 142 6.14 17.01 0.68
CA ALA A 142 7.38 16.84 1.42
C ALA A 142 7.95 15.44 1.12
N ARG A 143 9.27 15.32 1.04
CA ARG A 143 9.96 14.04 0.85
C ARG A 143 10.97 13.91 1.97
N ILE A 144 10.78 12.90 2.81
CA ILE A 144 11.67 12.61 3.94
C ILE A 144 11.98 11.12 3.96
N THR A 145 13.13 10.76 4.49
CA THR A 145 13.46 9.37 4.77
C THR A 145 12.69 8.89 6.01
N TYR A 146 12.50 7.57 6.13
CA TYR A 146 11.95 6.93 7.31
C TYR A 146 12.76 7.29 8.57
N THR A 147 14.08 7.37 8.46
CA THR A 147 14.96 7.74 9.57
C THR A 147 14.69 9.16 10.07
N GLU A 148 14.47 10.11 9.15
CA GLU A 148 14.06 11.47 9.51
C GLU A 148 12.64 11.50 10.09
N ALA A 149 11.71 10.73 9.53
CA ALA A 149 10.35 10.60 10.05
C ALA A 149 10.32 10.12 11.50
N VAL A 150 11.05 9.04 11.82
CA VAL A 150 11.21 8.53 13.19
C VAL A 150 11.85 9.58 14.09
N SER A 151 12.91 10.25 13.63
CA SER A 151 13.59 11.30 14.40
C SER A 151 12.68 12.49 14.73
N LEU A 152 11.77 12.86 13.82
CA LEU A 152 10.77 13.91 14.04
C LEU A 152 9.71 13.47 15.05
N LEU A 153 9.24 12.22 14.94
CA LEU A 153 8.25 11.65 15.83
C LEU A 153 8.79 11.48 17.26
N GLU A 154 10.03 11.05 17.44
CA GLU A 154 10.68 10.92 18.75
C GLU A 154 10.86 12.28 19.47
N ARG A 155 10.96 13.36 18.70
CA ARG A 155 11.10 14.74 19.23
C ARG A 155 9.76 15.47 19.38
N ALA A 156 8.66 14.82 19.00
CA ALA A 156 7.35 15.43 19.03
C ALA A 156 6.89 15.67 20.47
N ASP A 157 6.32 16.85 20.75
CA ASP A 157 5.75 17.19 22.06
C ASP A 157 4.32 16.62 22.22
N VAL A 158 4.12 15.38 21.80
CA VAL A 158 2.86 14.64 21.92
C VAL A 158 3.13 13.21 22.36
N SER A 159 2.18 12.61 23.07
CA SER A 159 2.23 11.20 23.45
C SER A 159 1.53 10.35 22.40
N PHE A 160 2.26 9.42 21.79
CA PHE A 160 1.71 8.41 20.89
C PHE A 160 1.27 7.16 21.66
N GLN A 161 0.21 6.50 21.19
CA GLN A 161 -0.24 5.23 21.74
C GLN A 161 0.72 4.09 21.40
N TYR A 162 1.26 4.09 20.18
CA TYR A 162 2.20 3.12 19.66
C TYR A 162 3.64 3.65 19.79
N PRO A 163 4.61 2.77 20.08
CA PRO A 163 5.99 3.20 20.22
C PRO A 163 6.55 3.66 18.88
N VAL A 164 7.26 4.79 18.91
CA VAL A 164 8.08 5.27 17.82
C VAL A 164 9.49 4.72 18.03
N ALA A 165 9.96 3.88 17.11
CA ALA A 165 11.31 3.35 17.14
C ALA A 165 11.78 2.95 15.73
N TRP A 166 13.07 3.13 15.44
CA TRP A 166 13.64 2.70 14.17
C TRP A 166 13.51 1.17 14.00
N GLY A 167 12.97 0.74 12.86
CA GLY A 167 12.62 -0.66 12.57
C GLY A 167 11.18 -1.03 12.90
N ALA A 168 10.41 -0.17 13.56
CA ALA A 168 8.98 -0.34 13.75
C ALA A 168 8.17 0.28 12.60
N ASP A 169 7.05 -0.33 12.23
CA ASP A 169 6.17 0.23 11.20
C ASP A 169 5.44 1.48 11.72
N LEU A 170 5.28 2.49 10.85
CA LEU A 170 4.56 3.70 11.22
C LEU A 170 3.06 3.38 11.38
N GLN A 171 2.45 3.92 12.43
CA GLN A 171 1.02 3.77 12.68
C GLN A 171 0.28 5.01 12.19
N THR A 172 -1.03 4.91 11.99
CA THR A 172 -1.84 6.04 11.48
C THR A 172 -1.67 7.32 12.30
N GLU A 173 -1.50 7.23 13.63
CA GLU A 173 -1.27 8.43 14.45
C GLU A 173 0.08 9.12 14.12
N HIS A 174 1.10 8.35 13.79
CA HIS A 174 2.41 8.85 13.35
C HIS A 174 2.29 9.51 11.97
N GLU A 175 1.63 8.83 11.03
CA GLU A 175 1.40 9.34 9.67
C GLU A 175 0.61 10.66 9.68
N ARG A 176 -0.43 10.73 10.52
CA ARG A 176 -1.23 11.93 10.71
C ARG A 176 -0.44 13.04 11.37
N TYR A 177 0.39 12.75 12.37
CA TYR A 177 1.26 13.77 12.97
C TYR A 177 2.21 14.38 11.93
N LEU A 178 2.85 13.56 11.09
CA LEU A 178 3.73 14.04 10.04
C LEU A 178 2.99 14.97 9.07
N THR A 179 1.85 14.52 8.54
CA THR A 179 1.10 15.28 7.52
C THR A 179 0.36 16.49 8.06
N GLU A 180 -0.19 16.43 9.27
CA GLU A 180 -1.06 17.48 9.82
C GLU A 180 -0.32 18.49 10.71
N GLN A 181 0.66 18.03 11.51
CA GLN A 181 1.33 18.87 12.51
C GLN A 181 2.75 19.25 12.09
N ALA A 182 3.55 18.28 11.62
CA ALA A 182 4.95 18.54 11.30
C ALA A 182 5.12 19.29 9.97
N PHE A 183 4.35 18.92 8.94
CA PHE A 183 4.48 19.49 7.60
C PHE A 183 3.26 20.31 7.14
N GLY A 184 2.05 20.01 7.63
CA GLY A 184 0.81 20.67 7.19
C GLY A 184 0.43 20.38 5.72
N ARG A 185 1.05 19.38 5.09
CA ARG A 185 0.90 19.02 3.67
C ARG A 185 1.19 17.53 3.47
N PRO A 186 0.89 16.94 2.30
CA PRO A 186 1.25 15.55 2.00
C PRO A 186 2.76 15.28 2.11
N VAL A 187 3.10 14.07 2.52
CA VAL A 187 4.47 13.65 2.80
C VAL A 187 4.72 12.28 2.18
N PHE A 188 5.76 12.17 1.35
CA PHE A 188 6.39 10.89 1.05
C PHE A 188 7.39 10.55 2.14
N VAL A 189 7.24 9.36 2.71
CA VAL A 189 8.27 8.74 3.55
C VAL A 189 9.00 7.73 2.68
N THR A 190 10.33 7.81 2.59
CA THR A 190 11.17 6.96 1.74
C THR A 190 12.13 6.09 2.56
N ASP A 191 12.83 5.16 1.92
CA ASP A 191 13.99 4.47 2.49
C ASP A 191 13.69 3.72 3.79
N TYR A 192 12.63 2.91 3.76
CA TYR A 192 12.21 2.10 4.89
C TYR A 192 13.21 0.99 5.23
N PRO A 193 13.28 0.53 6.50
CA PRO A 193 14.09 -0.61 6.89
C PRO A 193 13.71 -1.85 6.09
N LYS A 194 14.71 -2.56 5.56
CA LYS A 194 14.47 -3.73 4.68
C LYS A 194 13.64 -4.83 5.37
N ASP A 195 13.77 -4.98 6.69
CA ASP A 195 13.20 -6.09 7.44
C ASP A 195 11.68 -5.98 7.66
N ILE A 196 11.10 -4.80 7.42
CA ILE A 196 9.64 -4.58 7.48
C ILE A 196 9.01 -4.38 6.10
N LYS A 197 9.78 -4.59 5.03
CA LYS A 197 9.34 -4.39 3.64
C LYS A 197 9.55 -5.64 2.79
N ALA A 198 8.92 -5.66 1.62
CA ALA A 198 8.83 -6.83 0.75
C ALA A 198 10.17 -7.17 0.07
N PHE A 199 10.32 -8.44 -0.34
CA PHE A 199 11.55 -8.99 -0.90
C PHE A 199 12.01 -8.34 -2.22
N TYR A 200 11.07 -7.78 -2.99
CA TYR A 200 11.31 -7.22 -4.32
C TYR A 200 11.80 -5.76 -4.31
N MET A 201 11.84 -5.11 -3.15
CA MET A 201 12.22 -3.70 -3.06
C MET A 201 13.74 -3.55 -3.13
N ARG A 202 14.24 -2.62 -3.95
CA ARG A 202 15.67 -2.43 -4.18
C ARG A 202 16.40 -2.11 -2.89
N LEU A 203 17.48 -2.85 -2.58
CA LEU A 203 18.34 -2.59 -1.43
C LEU A 203 19.17 -1.32 -1.69
N ASN A 204 19.10 -0.38 -0.75
CA ASN A 204 19.91 0.84 -0.79
C ASN A 204 21.38 0.55 -0.47
N ASP A 205 22.25 1.50 -0.82
CA ASP A 205 23.70 1.35 -0.67
C ASP A 205 24.15 1.28 0.80
N ASP A 206 23.29 1.68 1.74
CA ASP A 206 23.52 1.53 3.18
C ASP A 206 23.40 0.08 3.70
N GLY A 207 22.86 -0.83 2.87
CA GLY A 207 22.63 -2.24 3.20
C GLY A 207 21.55 -2.50 4.26
N LYS A 208 20.83 -1.46 4.71
CA LYS A 208 19.86 -1.50 5.82
C LYS A 208 18.45 -1.11 5.37
N THR A 209 18.34 -0.19 4.42
CA THR A 209 17.07 0.33 3.92
C THR A 209 16.79 -0.16 2.49
N VAL A 210 15.54 -0.05 2.07
CA VAL A 210 15.11 -0.32 0.71
C VAL A 210 14.46 0.91 0.11
N ALA A 211 14.58 1.09 -1.20
CA ALA A 211 14.01 2.18 -1.99
C ALA A 211 12.48 2.07 -2.10
N ALA A 212 11.81 2.01 -0.96
CA ALA A 212 10.36 2.02 -0.79
C ALA A 212 9.89 3.45 -0.52
N ALA A 213 8.66 3.76 -0.90
CA ALA A 213 8.01 4.97 -0.42
C ALA A 213 6.53 4.74 -0.17
N ASP A 214 6.02 5.45 0.83
CA ASP A 214 4.61 5.52 1.15
C ASP A 214 4.18 7.01 1.07
N LEU A 215 3.11 7.30 0.33
CA LEU A 215 2.51 8.64 0.26
C LEU A 215 1.44 8.79 1.33
N LEU A 216 1.70 9.70 2.26
CA LEU A 216 0.82 10.05 3.35
C LEU A 216 0.08 11.35 3.02
N VAL A 217 -1.24 11.35 3.20
CA VAL A 217 -2.07 12.55 3.06
C VAL A 217 -2.78 12.91 4.38
N PRO A 218 -3.00 14.21 4.67
CA PRO A 218 -3.71 14.65 5.86
C PRO A 218 -5.09 13.98 6.01
N GLY A 219 -5.46 13.58 7.23
CA GLY A 219 -6.75 12.95 7.54
C GLY A 219 -6.79 11.43 7.38
N VAL A 220 -6.26 10.87 6.29
CA VAL A 220 -6.37 9.42 5.99
C VAL A 220 -5.11 8.62 6.33
N GLY A 221 -3.91 9.18 6.08
CA GLY A 221 -2.64 8.46 6.15
C GLY A 221 -2.20 7.94 4.77
N GLU A 222 -1.67 6.72 4.71
CA GLU A 222 -1.18 6.07 3.48
C GLU A 222 -2.27 5.90 2.40
N ILE A 223 -2.05 6.49 1.22
CA ILE A 223 -2.91 6.29 0.02
C ILE A 223 -2.20 5.61 -1.16
N ILE A 224 -0.87 5.71 -1.23
CA ILE A 224 -0.04 5.04 -2.21
C ILE A 224 1.14 4.40 -1.48
N GLY A 225 1.47 3.16 -1.84
CA GLY A 225 2.69 2.48 -1.41
C GLY A 225 3.39 1.84 -2.60
N GLY A 226 4.71 1.93 -2.67
CA GLY A 226 5.49 1.47 -3.81
C GLY A 226 6.98 1.39 -3.53
N SER A 227 7.75 1.09 -4.57
CA SER A 227 9.21 1.01 -4.47
C SER A 227 9.86 1.00 -5.85
N GLN A 228 11.12 1.41 -5.91
CA GLN A 228 12.01 0.90 -6.95
C GLN A 228 12.25 -0.60 -6.72
N ARG A 229 12.25 -1.38 -7.81
CA ARG A 229 12.38 -2.85 -7.74
C ARG A 229 13.84 -3.26 -7.76
N GLU A 230 14.16 -4.36 -7.08
CA GLU A 230 15.50 -4.93 -7.11
C GLU A 230 15.78 -5.55 -8.48
N GLU A 231 16.55 -4.82 -9.28
CA GLU A 231 16.95 -5.19 -10.64
C GLU A 231 18.17 -6.11 -10.67
N ARG A 232 18.95 -6.19 -9.58
CA ARG A 232 20.18 -6.97 -9.52
C ARG A 232 19.86 -8.40 -9.12
N PHE A 233 20.10 -9.34 -10.04
CA PHE A 233 19.80 -10.75 -9.88
C PHE A 233 20.29 -11.34 -8.55
N ASP A 234 21.58 -11.17 -8.23
CA ASP A 234 22.19 -11.80 -7.06
C ASP A 234 21.59 -11.29 -5.74
N LEU A 235 21.21 -10.01 -5.68
CA LEU A 235 20.61 -9.42 -4.49
C LEU A 235 19.15 -9.86 -4.32
N LEU A 236 18.38 -9.92 -5.41
CA LEU A 236 17.01 -10.42 -5.38
C LEU A 236 16.97 -11.91 -4.98
N GLU A 237 17.83 -12.74 -5.58
CA GLU A 237 17.93 -14.16 -5.25
C GLU A 237 18.33 -14.37 -3.79
N LYS A 238 19.31 -13.60 -3.30
CA LYS A 238 19.70 -13.61 -1.89
C LYS A 238 18.54 -13.21 -0.98
N ARG A 239 17.77 -12.17 -1.32
CA ARG A 239 16.65 -11.71 -0.49
C ARG A 239 15.51 -12.72 -0.43
N ILE A 240 15.22 -13.41 -1.54
CA ILE A 240 14.28 -14.53 -1.59
C ILE A 240 14.73 -15.64 -0.61
N ALA A 241 16.01 -15.99 -0.62
CA ALA A 241 16.57 -16.99 0.28
C ALA A 241 16.54 -16.55 1.75
N GLU A 242 16.89 -15.30 2.07
CA GLU A 242 16.85 -14.73 3.43
C GLU A 242 15.47 -14.82 4.07
N LEU A 243 14.41 -14.69 3.27
CA LEU A 243 13.01 -14.73 3.72
C LEU A 243 12.39 -16.14 3.67
N GLY A 244 13.18 -17.16 3.32
CA GLY A 244 12.71 -18.55 3.23
C GLY A 244 11.66 -18.78 2.13
N LEU A 245 11.67 -17.94 1.09
CA LEU A 245 10.76 -18.05 -0.05
C LEU A 245 11.25 -19.14 -1.02
N ASP A 246 10.31 -19.83 -1.66
CA ASP A 246 10.62 -20.91 -2.59
C ASP A 246 11.13 -20.36 -3.92
N ARG A 247 12.44 -20.43 -4.13
CA ARG A 247 13.12 -19.94 -5.33
C ARG A 247 12.50 -20.47 -6.63
N GLU A 248 12.06 -21.72 -6.69
CA GLU A 248 11.52 -22.30 -7.94
C GLU A 248 10.24 -21.57 -8.38
N GLN A 249 9.40 -21.16 -7.42
CA GLN A 249 8.17 -20.40 -7.71
C GLN A 249 8.44 -19.00 -8.27
N TYR A 250 9.62 -18.44 -8.00
CA TYR A 250 10.07 -17.14 -8.50
C TYR A 250 11.04 -17.24 -9.69
N GLY A 251 11.26 -18.43 -10.26
CA GLY A 251 12.21 -18.62 -11.36
C GLY A 251 11.94 -17.69 -12.56
N TRP A 252 10.68 -17.58 -12.99
CA TRP A 252 10.28 -16.69 -14.07
C TRP A 252 10.46 -15.20 -13.73
N TYR A 253 10.29 -14.83 -12.46
CA TYR A 253 10.43 -13.47 -11.98
C TYR A 253 11.90 -13.06 -11.87
N LEU A 254 12.75 -14.01 -11.46
CA LEU A 254 14.21 -13.90 -11.50
C LEU A 254 14.74 -13.80 -12.95
N ASP A 255 14.11 -14.48 -13.91
CA ASP A 255 14.49 -14.38 -15.32
C ASP A 255 14.32 -12.97 -15.89
N LEU A 256 13.39 -12.17 -15.35
CA LEU A 256 13.27 -10.73 -15.71
C LEU A 256 14.57 -9.96 -15.43
N ARG A 257 15.38 -10.40 -14.46
CA ARG A 257 16.67 -9.80 -14.12
C ARG A 257 17.84 -10.41 -14.90
N ARG A 258 17.66 -11.61 -15.48
CA ARG A 258 18.67 -12.28 -16.31
C ARG A 258 18.68 -11.77 -17.75
N TYR A 259 17.50 -11.50 -18.31
CA TYR A 259 17.36 -11.23 -19.74
C TYR A 259 16.95 -9.78 -19.99
N GLY A 260 17.91 -8.87 -19.89
CA GLY A 260 17.71 -7.45 -20.20
C GLY A 260 16.93 -6.68 -19.12
N GLY A 261 17.04 -7.09 -17.85
CA GLY A 261 16.47 -6.34 -16.73
C GLY A 261 17.03 -4.92 -16.65
N VAL A 262 16.17 -3.97 -16.28
CA VAL A 262 16.50 -2.54 -16.18
C VAL A 262 16.09 -2.01 -14.81
N PRO A 263 16.65 -0.87 -14.35
CA PRO A 263 16.04 -0.13 -13.25
C PRO A 263 14.58 0.18 -13.57
N HIS A 264 13.66 -0.13 -12.66
CA HIS A 264 12.24 0.12 -12.80
C HIS A 264 11.60 0.33 -11.43
N ALA A 265 10.48 1.06 -11.43
CA ALA A 265 9.76 1.39 -10.23
C ALA A 265 8.26 1.37 -10.51
N GLY A 266 7.49 1.15 -9.45
CA GLY A 266 6.05 1.16 -9.52
C GLY A 266 5.42 1.27 -8.14
N TYR A 267 4.11 1.39 -8.14
CA TYR A 267 3.34 1.65 -6.93
C TYR A 267 1.90 1.19 -7.06
N GLY A 268 1.25 1.00 -5.92
CA GLY A 268 -0.18 0.71 -5.85
C GLY A 268 -0.94 1.86 -5.23
N LEU A 269 -1.97 2.33 -5.92
CA LEU A 269 -2.99 3.21 -5.36
C LEU A 269 -4.23 2.38 -5.04
N GLY A 270 -4.68 2.43 -3.79
CA GLY A 270 -5.95 1.84 -3.38
C GLY A 270 -7.10 2.71 -3.89
N PHE A 271 -7.87 2.22 -4.86
CA PHE A 271 -8.92 3.00 -5.52
C PHE A 271 -9.95 3.50 -4.51
N GLU A 272 -10.45 2.62 -3.63
CA GLU A 272 -11.43 3.00 -2.61
C GLU A 272 -10.88 4.03 -1.62
N ARG A 273 -9.59 3.96 -1.26
CA ARG A 273 -8.98 4.98 -0.39
C ARG A 273 -8.94 6.34 -1.08
N MET A 274 -8.66 6.37 -2.38
CA MET A 274 -8.72 7.61 -3.15
C MET A 274 -10.15 8.15 -3.25
N VAL A 275 -11.16 7.28 -3.46
CA VAL A 275 -12.57 7.68 -3.45
C VAL A 275 -12.98 8.23 -2.08
N MET A 276 -12.63 7.56 -0.99
CA MET A 276 -12.84 8.06 0.38
C MET A 276 -12.22 9.44 0.56
N TYR A 277 -11.00 9.64 0.06
CA TYR A 277 -10.28 10.89 0.20
C TYR A 277 -10.97 12.07 -0.50
N VAL A 278 -11.40 11.89 -1.76
CA VAL A 278 -12.06 12.96 -2.55
C VAL A 278 -13.50 13.21 -2.14
N THR A 279 -14.19 12.24 -1.56
CA THR A 279 -15.58 12.37 -1.09
C THR A 279 -15.66 12.80 0.38
N GLY A 280 -14.60 12.63 1.16
CA GLY A 280 -14.60 12.82 2.61
C GLY A 280 -15.25 11.68 3.39
N MET A 281 -15.62 10.57 2.75
CA MET A 281 -16.24 9.43 3.41
C MET A 281 -15.26 8.73 4.37
N ALA A 282 -15.71 8.47 5.60
CA ALA A 282 -14.87 7.92 6.66
C ALA A 282 -14.78 6.38 6.66
N ASN A 283 -15.70 5.69 5.98
CA ASN A 283 -15.77 4.22 5.96
C ASN A 283 -15.67 3.69 4.53
N ILE A 284 -14.76 2.74 4.32
CA ILE A 284 -14.53 2.09 3.03
C ILE A 284 -15.79 1.37 2.51
N ARG A 285 -16.67 0.96 3.42
CA ARG A 285 -17.94 0.30 3.09
C ARG A 285 -18.89 1.21 2.31
N ASP A 286 -18.76 2.52 2.46
CA ASP A 286 -19.68 3.49 1.84
C ASP A 286 -19.19 3.96 0.46
N VAL A 287 -18.00 3.52 0.03
CA VAL A 287 -17.43 3.82 -1.30
C VAL A 287 -17.34 2.57 -2.20
N LEU A 288 -17.84 1.44 -1.70
CA LEU A 288 -17.99 0.19 -2.42
C LEU A 288 -19.48 -0.07 -2.62
N PRO A 289 -19.94 -0.44 -3.83
CA PRO A 289 -21.35 -0.78 -4.03
C PRO A 289 -21.81 -1.97 -3.16
N PHE A 290 -20.95 -2.98 -3.00
CA PHE A 290 -21.21 -4.19 -2.23
C PHE A 290 -19.94 -4.59 -1.46
N PRO A 291 -19.65 -3.96 -0.31
CA PRO A 291 -18.40 -4.19 0.39
C PRO A 291 -18.28 -5.63 0.91
N ARG A 292 -17.12 -6.25 0.69
CA ARG A 292 -16.73 -7.52 1.32
C ARG A 292 -15.80 -7.20 2.48
N THR A 293 -16.18 -7.60 3.69
CA THR A 293 -15.35 -7.38 4.89
C THR A 293 -15.22 -8.67 5.69
N ALA A 294 -14.33 -8.69 6.69
CA ALA A 294 -14.18 -9.87 7.54
C ALA A 294 -15.55 -10.31 8.09
N GLU A 295 -15.89 -11.57 7.86
CA GLU A 295 -17.15 -12.21 8.29
C GLU A 295 -18.43 -11.65 7.65
N SER A 296 -18.32 -10.83 6.60
CA SER A 296 -19.48 -10.29 5.87
C SER A 296 -19.35 -10.48 4.35
N LEU A 297 -20.30 -11.23 3.79
CA LEU A 297 -20.46 -11.47 2.34
C LEU A 297 -21.81 -10.98 1.79
N GLU A 298 -22.61 -10.30 2.62
CA GLU A 298 -23.93 -9.79 2.24
C GLU A 298 -23.82 -8.67 1.19
N MET A 299 -24.87 -8.53 0.36
CA MET A 299 -25.01 -7.41 -0.58
C MET A 299 -25.50 -6.18 0.16
#